data_AF-A0A0G1QRD3-F1
#
_entry.id   AF-A0A0G1QRD3-F1
#
_cell.length_a   1.000
_cell.length_b   1.000
_cell.length_c   1.000
_cell.angle_alpha   90.00
_cell.angle_beta   90.00
_cell.angle_gamma   90.00
#
_symmetry.space_group_name_H-M   'P 1'
#
loop_
_entity.id
_entity.type
_entity.pdbx_description
1 polymer ?
#
loop_
_entity_poly.entity_id
_entity_poly.type
_entity_poly.pdbx_seq_one_letter_code
_entity_poly.pdbx_strand_id
1 'polypeptide(L)'
;MDVPGRKLFFDTGYFRLSYFERLVIKAILMALVVCGITVSIVFLSGPFKGFQMLGLLGLIFLLDTIVSQFRGEQSITSKVLRQSETGSVFINHFVGWKTFSLIDKAFNRSESHSAPFVLAVCAELIHTGEIKYGLQRLGINWRELVVAVETKINNTSVPAASFDGVREDITAGRIAQCESLVVQGFLEALDMGDRTVSYFALFLGLFATKNSDLMGILTKLSVTRDDIKNATISSRLSKEIPSAWLGSGQI
;
A
#
# COMPACT_ATOMS: atom_id res chain seq x y z
N MET A 1 15.33 2.49 -10.21
CA MET A 1 15.51 3.79 -10.91
C MET A 1 16.18 4.73 -9.93
N ASP A 2 17.38 5.23 -10.24
CA ASP A 2 18.07 6.21 -9.39
C ASP A 2 17.39 7.57 -9.53
N VAL A 3 16.80 8.06 -8.44
CA VAL A 3 16.44 9.47 -8.31
C VAL A 3 17.76 10.19 -8.04
N PRO A 4 18.14 11.23 -8.81
CA PRO A 4 19.44 11.87 -8.63
C PRO A 4 19.62 12.34 -7.18
N GLY A 5 20.62 11.77 -6.50
CA GLY A 5 20.96 12.07 -5.10
C GLY A 5 20.34 11.18 -4.02
N ARG A 6 19.44 10.22 -4.34
CA ARG A 6 18.80 9.34 -3.34
C ARG A 6 18.82 7.87 -3.75
N LYS A 7 19.47 7.02 -2.93
CA LYS A 7 19.47 5.56 -3.12
C LYS A 7 18.27 4.94 -2.39
N LEU A 8 17.15 4.82 -3.08
CA LEU A 8 15.92 4.23 -2.54
C LEU A 8 15.79 2.78 -3.01
N PHE A 9 15.59 1.85 -2.07
CA PHE A 9 15.44 0.43 -2.36
C PHE A 9 14.13 -0.12 -1.78
N PHE A 10 13.43 -0.92 -2.57
CA PHE A 10 12.33 -1.75 -2.10
C PHE A 10 12.77 -3.20 -2.18
N ASP A 11 12.76 -3.91 -1.05
CA ASP A 11 13.05 -5.34 -1.05
C ASP A 11 11.89 -6.09 -1.70
N THR A 12 12.18 -6.66 -2.87
CA THR A 12 11.27 -7.41 -3.71
C THR A 12 11.35 -8.93 -3.48
N GLY A 13 12.18 -9.40 -2.54
CA GLY A 13 12.39 -10.82 -2.26
C GLY A 13 11.09 -11.58 -2.01
N TYR A 14 10.14 -10.95 -1.29
CA TYR A 14 8.81 -11.52 -1.07
C TYR A 14 8.03 -11.73 -2.39
N PHE A 15 8.11 -10.80 -3.34
CA PHE A 15 7.37 -10.86 -4.60
C PHE A 15 8.00 -11.75 -5.67
N ARG A 16 9.24 -12.23 -5.44
CA ARG A 16 9.86 -13.28 -6.27
C ARG A 16 9.24 -14.65 -6.03
N LEU A 17 8.63 -14.84 -4.87
CA LEU A 17 7.96 -16.08 -4.51
C LEU A 17 6.65 -16.21 -5.28
N SER A 18 6.33 -17.45 -5.67
CA SER A 18 5.06 -17.80 -6.29
C SER A 18 3.88 -17.48 -5.37
N TYR A 19 2.68 -17.37 -5.95
CA TYR A 19 1.44 -17.19 -5.18
C TYR A 19 1.30 -18.20 -4.02
N PHE A 20 1.61 -19.48 -4.26
CA PHE A 20 1.50 -20.54 -3.26
C PHE A 20 2.51 -20.38 -2.12
N GLU A 21 3.77 -20.07 -2.43
CA GLU A 21 4.80 -19.84 -1.41
C GLU A 21 4.44 -18.65 -0.52
N ARG A 22 3.94 -17.55 -1.11
CA ARG A 22 3.47 -16.38 -0.35
C ARG A 22 2.29 -16.71 0.56
N LEU A 23 1.37 -17.57 0.11
CA LEU A 23 0.25 -18.06 0.91
C LEU A 23 0.73 -18.92 2.09
N VAL A 24 1.69 -19.81 1.84
CA VAL A 24 2.30 -20.65 2.90
C VAL A 24 3.01 -19.79 3.95
N ILE A 25 3.79 -18.79 3.54
CA ILE A 25 4.45 -17.86 4.47
C ILE A 25 3.41 -17.15 5.34
N LYS A 26 2.32 -16.65 4.75
CA LYS A 26 1.23 -16.02 5.52
C LYS A 26 0.60 -16.98 6.53
N ALA A 27 0.37 -18.23 6.13
CA ALA A 27 -0.19 -19.26 7.01
C ALA A 27 0.76 -19.57 8.18
N ILE A 28 2.07 -19.68 7.92
CA ILE A 28 3.10 -19.89 8.95
C ILE A 28 3.15 -18.70 9.91
N LEU A 29 3.19 -17.46 9.39
CA LEU A 29 3.22 -16.26 10.23
C LEU A 29 1.96 -16.15 11.09
N MET A 30 0.78 -16.42 10.53
CA MET A 30 -0.47 -16.45 11.29
C MET A 30 -0.45 -17.53 12.37
N ALA A 31 0.04 -18.74 12.06
CA ALA A 31 0.16 -19.82 13.03
C ALA A 31 1.10 -19.44 14.19
N LEU A 32 2.25 -18.81 13.91
CA LEU A 32 3.17 -18.32 14.94
C LEU A 32 2.51 -17.29 15.87
N VAL A 33 1.74 -16.36 15.32
CA VAL A 33 1.01 -15.36 16.12
C VAL A 33 -0.04 -16.04 17.00
N VAL A 34 -0.83 -16.97 16.45
CA VAL A 34 -1.85 -17.72 17.22
C VAL A 34 -1.21 -18.56 18.32
N CYS A 35 -0.10 -19.24 18.02
CA CYS A 35 0.68 -19.99 19.02
C CYS A 35 1.20 -19.06 20.13
N GLY A 36 1.76 -17.90 19.77
CA GLY A 36 2.24 -16.91 20.74
C GLY A 36 1.13 -16.40 21.67
N ILE A 37 -0.06 -16.11 21.11
CA ILE A 37 -1.24 -15.72 21.90
C ILE A 37 -1.66 -16.85 22.83
N THR A 38 -1.73 -18.08 22.32
CA THR A 38 -2.16 -19.25 23.10
C THR A 38 -1.22 -19.51 24.28
N VAL A 39 0.10 -19.48 24.04
CA VAL A 39 1.12 -19.64 25.09
C VAL A 39 0.99 -18.53 26.14
N SER A 40 0.77 -17.28 25.71
CA SER A 40 0.59 -16.15 26.62
C SER A 40 -0.65 -16.32 27.51
N ILE A 41 -1.76 -16.82 26.95
CA ILE A 41 -3.00 -17.11 27.70
C ILE A 41 -2.80 -18.27 28.70
N VAL A 42 -2.09 -19.32 28.29
CA VAL A 42 -1.79 -20.47 29.16
C VAL A 42 -0.95 -20.01 30.36
N PHE A 43 0.08 -19.19 30.12
CA PHE A 43 0.90 -18.63 31.19
C PHE A 43 0.12 -17.70 32.12
N LEU A 44 -0.81 -16.90 31.58
CA LEU A 44 -1.70 -16.03 32.36
C LEU A 44 -2.68 -16.83 33.25
N SER A 45 -3.11 -18.00 32.80
CA SER A 45 -4.02 -18.89 33.55
C SER A 45 -3.30 -19.78 34.57
N GLY A 46 -1.97 -19.75 34.59
CA GLY A 46 -1.16 -20.59 35.49
C GLY A 46 -1.27 -20.17 36.96
N PRO A 47 -1.01 -21.09 37.91
CA PRO A 47 -1.13 -20.83 39.35
C PRO A 47 0.01 -19.95 39.92
N PHE A 48 1.12 -19.81 39.19
CA PHE A 48 2.31 -19.11 39.68
C PHE A 48 2.37 -17.66 39.17
N LYS A 49 2.44 -16.69 40.10
CA LYS A 49 2.46 -15.25 39.78
C LYS A 49 3.54 -14.83 38.78
N GLY A 50 4.72 -15.47 38.82
CA GLY A 50 5.80 -15.18 37.87
C GLY A 50 5.45 -15.54 36.42
N PHE A 51 4.75 -16.67 36.22
CA PHE A 51 4.28 -17.07 34.89
C PHE A 51 3.12 -16.17 34.42
N GLN A 52 2.26 -15.73 35.34
CA GLN A 52 1.20 -14.78 35.00
C GLN A 52 1.76 -13.46 34.48
N MET A 53 2.81 -12.92 35.13
CA MET A 53 3.50 -11.72 34.63
C MET A 53 4.16 -11.95 33.27
N LEU A 54 4.79 -13.10 33.06
CA LEU A 54 5.39 -13.45 31.77
C LEU A 54 4.34 -13.52 30.65
N GLY A 55 3.18 -14.13 30.93
CA GLY A 55 2.04 -14.19 30.01
C GLY A 55 1.49 -12.81 29.67
N LEU A 56 1.34 -11.93 30.67
CA LEU A 56 0.92 -10.54 30.45
C LEU A 56 1.92 -9.76 29.59
N LEU A 57 3.23 -9.91 29.88
CA LEU A 57 4.29 -9.24 29.12
C LEU A 57 4.30 -9.72 27.66
N GLY A 58 4.12 -11.03 27.44
CA GLY A 58 4.00 -11.64 26.12
C GLY A 58 2.80 -11.08 25.33
N LEU A 59 1.66 -10.89 25.99
CA LEU A 59 0.46 -10.34 25.37
C LEU A 59 0.64 -8.86 24.99
N ILE A 60 1.24 -8.07 25.87
CA ILE A 60 1.59 -6.65 25.58
C ILE A 60 2.56 -6.57 24.42
N PHE A 61 3.61 -7.40 24.40
CA PHE A 61 4.59 -7.45 23.33
C PHE A 61 3.97 -7.81 21.97
N LEU A 62 3.08 -8.81 21.96
CA LEU A 62 2.35 -9.20 20.75
C LEU A 62 1.44 -8.08 20.26
N LEU A 63 0.72 -7.41 21.16
CA LEU A 63 -0.12 -6.27 20.81
C LEU A 63 0.70 -5.12 20.24
N ASP A 64 1.82 -4.77 20.87
CA ASP A 64 2.71 -3.71 20.39
C ASP A 64 3.29 -4.04 19.01
N THR A 65 3.73 -5.29 18.81
CA THR A 65 4.24 -5.77 17.52
C THR A 65 3.16 -5.68 16.43
N ILE A 66 1.94 -6.12 16.71
CA ILE A 66 0.82 -6.04 15.76
C ILE A 66 0.51 -4.58 15.43
N VAL A 67 0.40 -3.71 16.44
CA VAL A 67 0.09 -2.29 16.26
C VAL A 67 1.18 -1.58 15.45
N SER A 68 2.46 -1.88 15.72
CA SER A 68 3.60 -1.37 14.97
C SER A 68 3.50 -1.76 13.48
N GLN A 69 3.23 -3.03 13.18
CA GLN A 69 3.09 -3.49 11.79
C GLN A 69 1.91 -2.84 11.06
N PHE A 70 0.80 -2.61 11.77
CA PHE A 70 -0.35 -1.91 11.21
C PHE A 70 -0.06 -0.46 10.85
N ARG A 71 0.80 0.20 11.60
CA ARG A 71 1.16 1.62 11.44
C ARG A 71 2.36 1.85 10.53
N GLY A 72 3.09 0.79 10.15
CA GLY A 72 4.41 0.89 9.53
C GLY A 72 5.50 0.95 10.60
N GLU A 73 6.56 0.16 10.43
CA GLU A 73 7.64 0.00 11.41
C GLU A 73 8.38 1.31 11.68
N GLN A 74 8.43 2.21 10.70
CA GLN A 74 9.04 3.53 10.82
C GLN A 74 8.15 4.63 10.28
N SER A 75 8.19 5.78 10.95
CA SER A 75 7.58 7.00 10.44
C SER A 75 8.57 7.81 9.61
N ILE A 76 8.11 8.26 8.44
CA ILE A 76 8.80 9.23 7.61
C ILE A 76 8.93 10.52 8.43
N THR A 77 10.15 10.78 8.90
CA THR A 77 10.52 11.93 9.72
C THR A 77 11.58 12.75 8.98
N SER A 78 11.80 14.01 9.38
CA SER A 78 12.87 14.87 8.87
C SER A 78 14.29 14.24 8.91
N LYS A 79 14.54 13.29 9.82
CA LYS A 79 15.78 12.49 9.84
C LYS A 79 15.90 11.52 8.65
N VAL A 80 14.80 10.91 8.22
CA VAL A 80 14.73 10.03 7.05
C VAL A 80 14.93 10.83 5.77
N LEU A 81 14.41 12.06 5.71
CA LEU A 81 14.72 13.00 4.62
C LEU A 81 16.23 13.25 4.50
N ARG A 82 16.92 13.56 5.61
CA ARG A 82 18.38 13.74 5.63
C ARG A 82 19.16 12.47 5.27
N GLN A 83 18.72 11.31 5.74
CA GLN A 83 19.34 10.03 5.37
C GLN A 83 19.09 9.65 3.91
N SER A 84 17.94 9.99 3.34
CA SER A 84 17.66 9.74 1.92
C SER A 84 18.61 10.50 0.99
N GLU A 85 19.14 11.64 1.45
CA GLU A 85 20.08 12.49 0.70
C GLU A 85 21.55 12.06 0.83
N THR A 86 21.88 11.20 1.81
CA THR A 86 23.27 10.82 2.13
C THR A 86 23.52 9.30 2.14
N GLY A 87 22.49 8.48 2.10
CA GLY A 87 22.60 7.02 2.22
C GLY A 87 21.48 6.23 1.54
N SER A 88 21.53 4.91 1.69
CA SER A 88 20.54 3.98 1.17
C SER A 88 19.34 3.88 2.13
N VAL A 89 18.12 4.05 1.62
CA VAL A 89 16.89 3.94 2.41
C VAL A 89 16.05 2.75 1.91
N PHE A 90 15.73 1.84 2.83
CA PHE A 90 14.82 0.73 2.55
C PHE A 90 13.36 1.17 2.77
N ILE A 91 12.57 1.19 1.70
CA ILE A 91 11.21 1.71 1.71
C ILE A 91 10.25 0.79 2.50
N ASN A 92 10.56 -0.50 2.61
CA ASN A 92 9.72 -1.52 3.25
C ASN A 92 9.27 -1.11 4.68
N HIS A 93 10.15 -0.47 5.45
CA HIS A 93 9.84 -0.02 6.82
C HIS A 93 8.78 1.09 6.89
N PHE A 94 8.54 1.81 5.80
CA PHE A 94 7.59 2.92 5.72
C PHE A 94 6.25 2.53 5.09
N VAL A 95 6.13 1.30 4.60
CA VAL A 95 4.89 0.76 4.02
C VAL A 95 4.10 0.07 5.12
N GLY A 96 2.98 0.66 5.53
CA GLY A 96 2.08 0.05 6.50
C GLY A 96 1.44 -1.24 5.97
N TRP A 97 1.05 -2.15 6.87
CA TRP A 97 0.43 -3.43 6.52
C TRP A 97 -0.74 -3.31 5.55
N LYS A 98 -1.58 -2.30 5.73
CA LYS A 98 -2.74 -2.00 4.88
C LYS A 98 -2.34 -1.76 3.42
N THR A 99 -1.37 -0.88 3.21
CA THR A 99 -0.77 -0.56 1.92
C THR A 99 -0.09 -1.78 1.30
N PHE A 100 0.70 -2.51 2.09
CA PHE A 100 1.37 -3.73 1.64
C PHE A 100 0.37 -4.82 1.22
N SER A 101 -0.68 -5.05 2.02
CA SER A 101 -1.72 -6.03 1.72
C SER A 101 -2.48 -5.70 0.43
N LEU A 102 -2.64 -4.41 0.10
CA LEU A 102 -3.25 -4.00 -1.16
C LEU A 102 -2.33 -4.30 -2.33
N ILE A 103 -1.05 -3.94 -2.23
CA ILE A 103 -0.04 -4.26 -3.26
C ILE A 103 0.01 -5.77 -3.50
N ASP A 104 0.02 -6.58 -2.44
CA ASP A 104 0.04 -8.03 -2.56
C ASP A 104 -1.24 -8.59 -3.20
N LYS A 105 -2.43 -8.08 -2.87
CA LYS A 105 -3.68 -8.43 -3.56
C LYS A 105 -3.61 -8.11 -5.05
N ALA A 106 -3.15 -6.92 -5.40
CA ALA A 106 -3.01 -6.50 -6.80
C ALA A 106 -1.97 -7.36 -7.54
N PHE A 107 -0.87 -7.73 -6.87
CA PHE A 107 0.14 -8.62 -7.43
C PHE A 107 -0.41 -10.03 -7.67
N ASN A 108 -1.16 -10.59 -6.71
CA ASN A 108 -1.84 -11.88 -6.85
C ASN A 108 -2.88 -11.86 -7.97
N ARG A 109 -3.62 -10.76 -8.11
CA ARG A 109 -4.57 -10.55 -9.20
C ARG A 109 -3.88 -10.48 -10.55
N SER A 110 -2.75 -9.78 -10.63
CA SER A 110 -1.89 -9.73 -11.82
C SER A 110 -1.34 -11.11 -12.20
N GLU A 111 -0.94 -11.92 -11.21
CA GLU A 111 -0.44 -13.27 -11.42
C GLU A 111 -1.51 -14.25 -11.90
N SER A 112 -2.68 -14.24 -11.25
CA SER A 112 -3.77 -15.20 -11.51
C SER A 112 -4.60 -14.91 -12.76
N HIS A 113 -4.83 -13.62 -13.07
CA HIS A 113 -5.71 -13.21 -14.18
C HIS A 113 -4.94 -12.62 -15.36
N SER A 114 -3.60 -12.72 -15.37
CA SER A 114 -2.73 -12.08 -16.37
C SER A 114 -3.00 -10.57 -16.54
N ALA A 115 -3.53 -9.91 -15.51
CA ALA A 115 -3.85 -8.50 -15.55
C ALA A 115 -2.56 -7.65 -15.49
N PRO A 116 -2.48 -6.51 -16.20
CA PRO A 116 -1.38 -5.56 -16.03
C PRO A 116 -1.31 -5.07 -14.58
N PHE A 117 -0.14 -5.18 -13.94
CA PHE A 117 0.02 -4.91 -12.50
C PHE A 117 -0.44 -3.50 -12.11
N VAL A 118 -0.05 -2.47 -12.87
CA VAL A 118 -0.45 -1.07 -12.61
C VAL A 118 -1.98 -0.89 -12.61
N LEU A 119 -2.68 -1.54 -13.54
CA LEU A 119 -4.15 -1.50 -13.61
C LEU A 119 -4.78 -2.27 -12.44
N ALA A 120 -4.20 -3.41 -12.06
CA ALA A 120 -4.65 -4.16 -10.89
C ALA A 120 -4.50 -3.35 -9.60
N VAL A 121 -3.39 -2.63 -9.42
CA VAL A 121 -3.20 -1.74 -8.26
C VAL A 121 -4.23 -0.61 -8.28
N CYS A 122 -4.47 0.01 -9.45
CA CYS A 122 -5.49 1.03 -9.58
C CYS A 122 -6.88 0.51 -9.19
N ALA A 123 -7.28 -0.66 -9.69
CA ALA A 123 -8.57 -1.28 -9.36
C ALA A 123 -8.73 -1.47 -7.84
N GLU A 124 -7.72 -2.03 -7.16
CA GLU A 124 -7.76 -2.23 -5.71
C GLU A 124 -7.79 -0.91 -4.93
N LEU A 125 -7.04 0.10 -5.38
CA LEU A 125 -6.99 1.43 -4.74
C LEU A 125 -8.34 2.16 -4.80
N ILE A 126 -9.04 2.12 -5.93
CA ILE A 126 -10.33 2.81 -6.10
C ILE A 126 -11.39 2.29 -5.11
N HIS A 127 -11.29 1.04 -4.66
CA HIS A 127 -12.23 0.50 -3.69
C HIS A 127 -12.02 1.03 -2.26
N THR A 128 -10.87 1.64 -1.97
CA THR A 128 -10.58 2.22 -0.66
C THR A 128 -11.45 3.45 -0.39
N GLY A 129 -12.01 3.56 0.83
CA GLY A 129 -12.92 4.65 1.18
C GLY A 129 -12.28 6.05 1.09
N GLU A 130 -10.98 6.10 1.34
CA GLU A 130 -10.13 7.29 1.18
C GLU A 130 -10.17 7.82 -0.26
N ILE A 131 -9.83 6.97 -1.23
CA ILE A 131 -9.77 7.37 -2.64
C ILE A 131 -11.15 7.66 -3.20
N LYS A 132 -12.17 6.88 -2.82
CA LYS A 132 -13.57 7.16 -3.19
C LYS A 132 -14.00 8.56 -2.80
N TYR A 133 -13.72 8.95 -1.57
CA TYR A 133 -14.08 10.28 -1.07
C TYR A 133 -13.33 11.39 -1.82
N GLY A 134 -12.04 11.18 -2.13
CA GLY A 134 -11.26 12.10 -2.95
C GLY A 134 -11.84 12.28 -4.36
N LEU A 135 -12.18 11.18 -5.03
CA LEU A 135 -12.80 11.20 -6.36
C LEU A 135 -14.18 11.86 -6.34
N GLN A 136 -15.01 11.57 -5.33
CA GLN A 136 -16.33 12.19 -5.17
C GLN A 136 -16.24 13.71 -4.98
N ARG A 137 -15.26 14.23 -4.21
CA ARG A 137 -15.06 15.68 -4.07
C ARG A 137 -14.68 16.36 -5.39
N LEU A 138 -14.01 15.63 -6.29
CA LEU A 138 -13.67 16.10 -7.62
C LEU A 138 -14.84 15.97 -8.62
N GLY A 139 -16.01 15.51 -8.17
CA GLY A 139 -17.15 15.25 -9.06
C GLY A 139 -16.96 14.04 -9.97
N ILE A 140 -15.93 13.21 -9.73
CA ILE A 140 -15.63 12.04 -10.54
C ILE A 140 -16.43 10.85 -10.00
N ASN A 141 -17.20 10.21 -10.87
CA ASN A 141 -17.89 8.98 -10.53
C ASN A 141 -16.89 7.82 -10.45
N TRP A 142 -16.51 7.44 -9.23
CA TRP A 142 -15.58 6.34 -8.99
C TRP A 142 -16.03 5.01 -9.62
N ARG A 143 -17.34 4.80 -9.83
CA ARG A 143 -17.86 3.59 -10.48
C ARG A 143 -17.49 3.55 -11.97
N GLU A 144 -17.52 4.68 -12.66
CA GLU A 144 -17.13 4.77 -14.06
C GLU A 144 -15.63 4.50 -14.23
N LEU A 145 -14.81 5.01 -13.31
CA LEU A 145 -13.38 4.72 -13.25
C LEU A 145 -13.13 3.21 -13.04
N VAL A 146 -13.85 2.55 -12.11
CA VAL A 146 -13.75 1.09 -11.92
C VAL A 146 -14.11 0.35 -13.21
N VAL A 147 -15.24 0.67 -13.83
CA VAL A 147 -15.67 0.01 -15.07
C VAL A 147 -14.64 0.20 -16.18
N ALA A 148 -14.08 1.40 -16.35
CA ALA A 148 -13.06 1.67 -17.35
C ALA A 148 -11.77 0.87 -17.11
N VAL A 149 -11.31 0.77 -15.85
CA VAL A 149 -10.12 -0.01 -15.48
C VAL A 149 -10.36 -1.51 -15.68
N GLU A 150 -11.50 -2.03 -15.22
CA GLU A 150 -11.86 -3.45 -15.36
C GLU A 150 -12.02 -3.87 -16.83
N THR A 151 -12.66 -3.02 -17.64
CA THR A 151 -12.79 -3.25 -19.09
C THR A 151 -11.43 -3.32 -19.76
N LYS A 152 -10.51 -2.45 -19.36
CA LYS A 152 -9.14 -2.44 -19.91
C LYS A 152 -8.37 -3.70 -19.48
N ILE A 153 -8.50 -4.13 -18.21
CA ILE A 153 -7.90 -5.37 -17.71
C ILE A 153 -8.36 -6.57 -18.54
N ASN A 154 -9.67 -6.70 -18.77
CA ASN A 154 -10.25 -7.81 -19.53
C ASN A 154 -9.85 -7.80 -21.02
N ASN A 155 -9.58 -6.62 -21.59
CA ASN A 155 -9.16 -6.49 -22.99
C ASN A 155 -7.64 -6.72 -23.18
N THR A 156 -6.84 -6.52 -22.12
CA THR A 156 -5.38 -6.68 -22.16
C THR A 156 -4.91 -8.02 -21.59
N SER A 157 -5.77 -8.75 -20.89
CA SER A 157 -5.45 -10.08 -20.35
C SER A 157 -5.13 -11.05 -21.48
N VAL A 158 -3.86 -11.43 -21.60
CA VAL A 158 -3.42 -12.47 -22.52
C VAL A 158 -3.85 -13.83 -21.94
N PRO A 159 -4.53 -14.70 -22.71
CA PRO A 159 -4.83 -16.07 -22.29
C PRO A 159 -3.54 -16.77 -21.88
N ALA A 160 -3.59 -17.57 -20.80
CA ALA A 160 -2.45 -18.32 -20.29
C ALA A 160 -1.98 -19.39 -21.30
N ALA A 161 -1.24 -18.97 -22.32
CA ALA A 161 -0.59 -19.84 -23.28
C ALA A 161 0.93 -19.70 -23.17
N SER A 162 1.54 -20.69 -22.52
CA SER A 162 2.83 -21.29 -22.83
C SER A 162 4.16 -20.65 -22.37
N PHE A 163 5.09 -21.58 -22.05
CA PHE A 163 6.54 -21.47 -21.81
C PHE A 163 7.03 -20.81 -20.51
N ASP A 164 7.70 -21.61 -19.67
CA ASP A 164 8.30 -21.19 -18.38
C ASP A 164 9.22 -19.96 -18.51
N GLY A 165 9.95 -19.82 -19.63
CA GLY A 165 10.80 -18.65 -19.88
C GLY A 165 10.04 -17.33 -20.06
N VAL A 166 8.84 -17.36 -20.65
CA VAL A 166 8.00 -16.15 -20.83
C VAL A 166 7.38 -15.72 -19.50
N ARG A 167 7.11 -16.68 -18.61
CA ARG A 167 6.53 -16.42 -17.29
C ARG A 167 7.51 -15.74 -16.35
N GLU A 168 8.79 -16.09 -16.44
CA GLU A 168 9.85 -15.49 -15.63
C GLU A 168 10.08 -14.01 -16.02
N ASP A 169 10.13 -13.70 -17.31
CA ASP A 169 10.24 -12.32 -17.82
C ASP A 169 9.04 -11.45 -17.44
N ILE A 170 7.81 -12.00 -17.52
CA ILE A 170 6.59 -11.30 -17.08
C ILE A 170 6.66 -11.01 -15.57
N THR A 171 7.16 -11.96 -14.78
CA THR A 171 7.26 -11.81 -13.32
C THR A 171 8.32 -10.78 -12.94
N ALA A 172 9.49 -10.82 -13.58
CA ALA A 172 10.53 -9.80 -13.42
C ALA A 172 10.01 -8.39 -13.80
N GLY A 173 9.27 -8.28 -14.91
CA GLY A 173 8.64 -7.03 -15.33
C GLY A 173 7.61 -6.50 -14.32
N ARG A 174 6.78 -7.37 -13.74
CA ARG A 174 5.83 -7.00 -12.68
C ARG A 174 6.54 -6.56 -11.40
N ILE A 175 7.61 -7.24 -11.01
CA ILE A 175 8.42 -6.88 -9.85
C ILE A 175 9.05 -5.50 -10.03
N ALA A 176 9.62 -5.22 -11.20
CA ALA A 176 10.19 -3.91 -11.50
C ALA A 176 9.12 -2.79 -11.49
N GLN A 177 7.91 -3.08 -11.98
CA GLN A 177 6.78 -2.15 -11.89
C GLN A 177 6.33 -1.92 -10.44
N CYS A 178 6.32 -2.98 -9.61
CA CYS A 178 6.01 -2.89 -8.19
C CYS A 178 7.02 -2.02 -7.44
N GLU A 179 8.31 -2.29 -7.62
CA GLU A 179 9.39 -1.48 -7.04
C GLU A 179 9.27 -0.02 -7.46
N SER A 180 9.13 0.25 -8.77
CA SER A 180 8.96 1.60 -9.29
C SER A 180 7.76 2.32 -8.68
N LEU A 181 6.60 1.65 -8.60
CA LEU A 181 5.39 2.23 -8.04
C LEU A 181 5.53 2.54 -6.55
N VAL A 182 6.14 1.65 -5.77
CA VAL A 182 6.34 1.85 -4.33
C VAL A 182 7.34 2.98 -4.08
N VAL A 183 8.40 3.08 -4.88
CA VAL A 183 9.35 4.20 -4.83
C VAL A 183 8.65 5.51 -5.15
N GLN A 184 7.84 5.56 -6.21
CA GLN A 184 7.07 6.77 -6.54
C GLN A 184 6.09 7.13 -5.43
N GLY A 185 5.34 6.15 -4.90
CA GLY A 185 4.44 6.37 -3.78
C GLY A 185 5.15 6.86 -2.52
N PHE A 186 6.39 6.44 -2.27
CA PHE A 186 7.20 6.95 -1.17
C PHE A 186 7.61 8.42 -1.39
N LEU A 187 7.98 8.81 -2.62
CA LEU A 187 8.27 10.20 -2.95
C LEU A 187 7.02 11.09 -2.80
N GLU A 188 5.85 10.61 -3.19
CA GLU A 188 4.58 11.32 -2.97
C GLU A 188 4.25 11.44 -1.49
N ALA A 189 4.48 10.39 -0.70
CA ALA A 189 4.29 10.43 0.74
C ALA A 189 5.21 11.48 1.39
N LEU A 190 6.45 11.59 0.93
CA LEU A 190 7.39 12.62 1.36
C LEU A 190 6.90 14.04 1.02
N ASP A 191 6.43 14.27 -0.20
CA ASP A 191 5.91 15.56 -0.67
C ASP A 191 4.64 15.96 0.10
N MET A 192 3.81 14.98 0.47
CA MET A 192 2.61 15.21 1.29
C MET A 192 2.88 15.36 2.80
N GLY A 193 4.10 15.11 3.26
CA GLY A 193 4.41 15.05 4.70
C GLY A 193 3.74 13.89 5.43
N ASP A 194 3.42 12.80 4.71
CA ASP A 194 2.84 11.60 5.30
C ASP A 194 3.85 10.88 6.18
N ARG A 195 3.38 10.32 7.30
CA ARG A 195 4.21 9.48 8.18
C ARG A 195 4.54 8.12 7.57
N THR A 196 3.79 7.65 6.59
CA THR A 196 3.95 6.34 5.94
C THR A 196 3.45 6.39 4.51
N VAL A 197 3.83 5.40 3.69
CA VAL A 197 3.26 5.25 2.34
C VAL A 197 1.78 4.89 2.45
N SER A 198 0.92 5.89 2.24
CA SER A 198 -0.54 5.76 2.30
C SER A 198 -1.12 5.27 0.96
N TYR A 199 -2.39 4.84 0.96
CA TYR A 199 -3.10 4.48 -0.27
C TYR A 199 -3.15 5.67 -1.25
N PHE A 200 -3.33 6.88 -0.73
CA PHE A 200 -3.29 8.10 -1.54
C PHE A 200 -1.93 8.34 -2.19
N ALA A 201 -0.84 8.19 -1.42
CA ALA A 201 0.50 8.38 -1.95
C ALA A 201 0.80 7.35 -3.06
N LEU A 202 0.39 6.09 -2.89
CA LEU A 202 0.44 5.10 -3.97
C LEU A 202 -0.42 5.50 -5.18
N PHE A 203 -1.62 6.01 -4.94
CA PHE A 203 -2.54 6.41 -6.02
C PHE A 203 -1.99 7.59 -6.82
N LEU A 204 -1.38 8.58 -6.17
CA LEU A 204 -0.65 9.65 -6.85
C LEU A 204 0.58 9.10 -7.59
N GLY A 205 1.29 8.15 -6.98
CA GLY A 205 2.43 7.47 -7.60
C GLY A 205 2.07 6.76 -8.91
N LEU A 206 0.82 6.31 -9.07
CA LEU A 206 0.36 5.73 -10.35
C LEU A 206 0.45 6.73 -11.51
N PHE A 207 0.19 8.02 -11.28
CA PHE A 207 0.32 9.06 -12.32
C PHE A 207 1.78 9.22 -12.78
N ALA A 208 2.73 8.98 -11.89
CA ALA A 208 4.17 9.08 -12.19
C ALA A 208 4.71 7.88 -12.98
N THR A 209 4.04 6.71 -12.94
CA THR A 209 4.50 5.50 -13.64
C THR A 209 4.41 5.57 -15.18
N LYS A 210 3.83 6.64 -15.76
CA LYS A 210 3.69 6.88 -17.22
C LYS A 210 3.11 5.68 -18.00
N ASN A 211 2.29 4.85 -17.36
CA ASN A 211 1.62 3.74 -18.05
C ASN A 211 0.57 4.30 -19.03
N SER A 212 0.72 4.00 -20.32
CA SER A 212 -0.12 4.55 -21.39
C SER A 212 -1.60 4.19 -21.24
N ASP A 213 -1.89 2.99 -20.75
CA ASP A 213 -3.27 2.52 -20.59
C ASP A 213 -3.98 3.24 -19.45
N LEU A 214 -3.30 3.40 -18.32
CA LEU A 214 -3.83 4.15 -17.19
C LEU A 214 -4.00 5.63 -17.52
N MET A 215 -3.00 6.25 -18.16
CA MET A 215 -3.07 7.66 -18.56
C MET A 215 -4.21 7.92 -19.55
N GLY A 216 -4.48 6.98 -20.47
CA GLY A 216 -5.63 7.06 -21.37
C GLY A 216 -6.99 7.02 -20.65
N ILE A 217 -7.09 6.32 -19.53
CA ILE A 217 -8.31 6.29 -18.71
C ILE A 217 -8.46 7.59 -17.92
N LEU A 218 -7.37 8.05 -17.29
CA LEU A 218 -7.36 9.24 -16.45
C LEU A 218 -7.62 10.53 -17.25
N THR A 219 -7.06 10.63 -18.45
CA THR A 219 -7.31 11.76 -19.38
C THR A 219 -8.76 11.81 -19.85
N LYS A 220 -9.37 10.66 -20.18
CA LYS A 220 -10.80 10.60 -20.53
C LYS A 220 -11.72 11.09 -19.42
N LEU A 221 -11.31 10.87 -18.17
CA LEU A 221 -12.07 11.28 -16.99
C LEU A 221 -11.64 12.67 -16.48
N SER A 222 -10.80 13.39 -17.23
CA SER A 222 -10.28 14.72 -16.88
C SER A 222 -9.64 14.79 -15.49
N VAL A 223 -8.97 13.72 -15.06
CA VAL A 223 -8.36 13.62 -13.74
C VAL A 223 -6.90 14.02 -13.81
N THR A 224 -6.52 15.10 -13.12
CA THR A 224 -5.11 15.50 -12.99
C THR A 224 -4.52 15.13 -11.62
N ARG A 225 -3.19 14.99 -11.57
CA ARG A 225 -2.44 14.70 -10.34
C ARG A 225 -2.65 15.82 -9.30
N ASP A 226 -2.63 17.07 -9.74
CA ASP A 226 -2.76 18.24 -8.87
C ASP A 226 -4.17 18.35 -8.28
N ASP A 227 -5.21 18.04 -9.06
CA ASP A 227 -6.60 18.02 -8.58
C ASP A 227 -6.76 16.98 -7.46
N ILE A 228 -6.20 15.78 -7.62
CA ILE A 228 -6.24 14.73 -6.58
C ILE A 228 -5.44 15.16 -5.35
N LYS A 229 -4.25 15.74 -5.53
CA LYS A 229 -3.43 16.22 -4.42
C LYS A 229 -4.19 17.28 -3.60
N ASN A 230 -4.80 18.26 -4.26
CA ASN A 230 -5.58 19.33 -3.63
C ASN A 230 -6.86 18.83 -2.95
N ALA A 231 -7.60 17.92 -3.58
CA ALA A 231 -8.77 17.27 -2.97
C ALA A 231 -8.41 16.48 -1.71
N THR A 232 -7.21 15.89 -1.68
CA THR A 232 -6.74 15.10 -0.55
C THR A 232 -6.28 15.96 0.62
N ILE A 233 -5.51 17.02 0.37
CA ILE A 233 -5.10 17.98 1.40
C ILE A 233 -6.34 18.62 2.06
N SER A 234 -7.30 19.07 1.25
CA SER A 234 -8.55 19.65 1.76
C SER A 234 -9.44 18.66 2.52
N SER A 235 -9.44 17.37 2.13
CA SER A 235 -10.12 16.28 2.85
C SER A 235 -9.54 16.06 4.24
N ARG A 236 -8.21 16.07 4.37
CA ARG A 236 -7.52 15.90 5.66
C ARG A 236 -7.74 17.10 6.58
N LEU A 237 -7.62 18.32 6.05
CA LEU A 237 -7.96 19.55 6.78
C LEU A 237 -9.42 19.53 7.29
N SER A 238 -10.38 19.09 6.47
CA SER A 238 -11.79 19.01 6.90
C SER A 238 -12.08 17.92 7.93
N LYS A 239 -11.22 16.90 8.07
CA LYS A 239 -11.32 15.88 9.13
C LYS A 239 -10.66 16.32 10.42
N GLU A 240 -9.62 17.13 10.34
CA GLU A 240 -8.89 17.65 11.52
C GLU A 240 -9.54 18.89 12.13
N ILE A 241 -10.33 19.63 11.36
CA ILE A 241 -11.17 20.72 11.88
C ILE A 241 -12.54 20.12 12.24
N PRO A 242 -12.81 19.78 13.52
CA PRO A 242 -14.15 19.36 13.91
C PRO A 242 -15.12 20.50 13.61
N SER A 243 -16.30 20.15 13.10
CA SER A 243 -17.44 21.03 12.82
C SER A 243 -17.88 21.91 14.01
N ALA A 244 -17.29 21.72 15.20
CA ALA A 244 -17.42 22.58 16.37
C ALA A 244 -16.74 23.97 16.21
N TRP A 245 -15.81 24.15 15.28
CA TRP A 245 -15.18 25.45 14.99
C TRP A 245 -15.84 26.21 13.82
N LEU A 246 -16.75 25.57 13.08
CA LEU A 246 -17.66 26.23 12.14
C LEU A 246 -18.97 26.59 12.85
N GLY A 247 -18.85 27.29 13.98
CA GLY A 247 -19.97 27.95 14.61
C GLY A 247 -20.43 29.14 13.77
N SER A 248 -21.74 29.31 13.67
CA SER A 248 -22.41 30.61 13.55
C SER A 248 -21.85 31.58 12.50
N GLY A 249 -22.35 31.46 11.27
CA GLY A 249 -22.14 32.44 10.22
C GLY A 249 -23.33 32.48 9.26
N GLN A 250 -24.56 32.53 9.80
CA GLN A 250 -25.62 33.24 9.08
C GLN A 250 -25.26 34.72 9.13
N ILE A 251 -24.76 35.28 8.04
CA ILE A 251 -25.28 36.48 7.36
C ILE A 251 -25.01 36.30 5.87
#